data_AF-A0AAW1E1M0-F1
#
_entry.id   AF-A0AAW1E1M0-F1
#
_cell.length_a   1.000
_cell.length_b   1.000
_cell.length_c   1.000
_cell.angle_alpha   90.00
_cell.angle_beta   90.00
_cell.angle_gamma   90.00
#
_symmetry.space_group_name_H-M   'P 1'
#
loop_
_entity.id
_entity.type
_entity.pdbx_description
1 polymer ?
#
loop_
_entity_poly.entity_id
_entity_poly.type
_entity_poly.pdbx_seq_one_letter_code
_entity_poly.pdbx_strand_id
1 'polypeptide(L)' 'MSHQVLALTPRLLSRSSITAQKRSCNTATCVTHRLADFLSRSGGMGNSNFVPTNVGAKAFGRRRRSIQM' A
#
# COMPACT_ATOMS: atom_id res chain seq x y z
N MET A 1 -12.14 11.54 -16.55
CA MET A 1 -11.39 12.21 -15.45
C MET A 1 -10.87 11.17 -14.45
N SER A 2 -10.79 9.89 -14.83
CA SER A 2 -9.61 9.23 -15.40
C SER A 2 -8.39 9.26 -14.48
N HIS A 3 -8.53 8.58 -13.35
CA HIS A 3 -7.44 7.99 -12.59
C HIS A 3 -6.54 7.18 -13.54
N GLN A 4 -5.53 7.82 -14.13
CA GLN A 4 -4.38 7.10 -14.67
C GLN A 4 -3.50 6.72 -13.49
N VAL A 5 -3.91 5.65 -12.84
CA VAL A 5 -2.97 4.63 -12.39
C VAL A 5 -2.11 4.31 -13.62
N LEU A 6 -0.96 4.97 -13.75
CA LEU A 6 0.13 4.47 -14.58
C LEU A 6 0.69 3.23 -13.87
N ALA A 7 -0.15 2.20 -13.71
CA ALA A 7 0.31 0.85 -13.63
C ALA A 7 1.05 0.66 -14.95
N LEU A 8 2.38 0.64 -14.85
CA LEU A 8 3.25 -0.01 -15.81
C LEU A 8 2.79 -1.48 -15.89
N THR A 9 1.70 -1.71 -16.62
CA THR A 9 1.43 -2.99 -17.25
C THR A 9 2.41 -3.05 -18.40
N PRO A 10 3.38 -3.99 -18.43
CA PRO A 10 4.00 -4.34 -19.68
C PRO A 10 2.89 -4.98 -20.53
N ARG A 11 2.25 -4.19 -21.39
CA ARG A 11 1.39 -4.73 -22.45
C ARG A 11 2.29 -5.42 -23.48
N LEU A 12 2.76 -6.63 -23.19
CA LEU A 12 3.11 -7.60 -24.23
C LEU A 12 2.75 -9.02 -23.76
N LEU A 13 1.73 -9.51 -24.46
CA LEU A 13 1.19 -10.86 -24.51
C LEU A 13 2.27 -11.86 -24.95
N SER A 14 2.67 -12.80 -24.11
CA SER A 14 3.05 -14.18 -24.52
C SER A 14 3.34 -15.04 -23.29
N ARG A 15 2.87 -16.28 -23.33
CA ARG A 15 2.96 -17.31 -22.28
C ARG A 15 4.39 -17.83 -22.12
N SER A 16 5.29 -16.99 -21.63
CA SER A 16 6.64 -17.35 -21.17
C SER A 16 6.92 -16.58 -19.88
N SER A 17 7.44 -17.23 -18.84
CA SER A 17 7.61 -16.62 -17.52
C SER A 17 8.57 -15.44 -17.57
N ILE A 18 8.04 -14.23 -17.73
CA ILE A 18 8.80 -13.00 -17.67
C ILE A 18 9.19 -12.79 -16.20
N THR A 19 10.44 -13.06 -15.84
CA THR A 19 11.04 -12.51 -14.63
C THR A 19 11.13 -11.00 -14.82
N ALA A 20 10.03 -10.30 -14.54
CA ALA A 20 10.00 -8.85 -14.57
C ALA A 20 10.86 -8.36 -13.41
N GLN A 21 12.14 -8.09 -13.69
CA GLN A 21 13.04 -7.53 -12.70
C GLN A 21 12.57 -6.10 -12.42
N LYS A 22 11.86 -5.92 -11.30
CA LYS A 22 11.34 -4.62 -10.90
C LYS A 22 12.53 -3.69 -10.69
N ARG A 23 12.71 -2.73 -11.59
CA ARG A 23 13.79 -1.76 -11.48
C ARG A 23 13.61 -0.95 -10.20
N SER A 24 14.63 -0.93 -9.34
CA SER A 24 14.66 -0.01 -8.21
C SER A 24 14.62 1.41 -8.75
N CYS A 25 13.64 2.22 -8.30
CA CYS A 25 13.56 3.58 -8.77
C CYS A 25 14.37 4.53 -7.88
N ASN A 26 15.50 5.02 -8.42
CA ASN A 26 16.50 5.83 -7.73
C ASN A 26 16.58 7.28 -8.26
N THR A 27 15.70 7.67 -9.19
CA THR A 27 15.68 9.02 -9.76
C THR A 27 14.81 9.97 -8.93
N ALA A 28 15.06 11.28 -9.07
CA ALA A 28 14.31 12.32 -8.36
C ALA A 28 12.79 12.22 -8.57
N THR A 29 12.34 11.87 -9.79
CA THR A 29 10.92 11.68 -10.11
C THR A 29 10.26 10.65 -9.21
N CYS A 30 10.95 9.55 -8.90
CA CYS A 30 10.41 8.52 -8.02
C CYS A 30 10.40 8.91 -6.55
N VAL A 31 11.28 9.80 -6.12
CA VAL A 31 11.19 10.42 -4.80
C VAL A 31 9.91 11.23 -4.71
N THR A 32 9.58 12.02 -5.73
CA THR A 32 8.33 12.79 -5.78
C THR A 32 7.10 11.90 -5.76
N HIS A 33 7.09 10.79 -6.51
CA HIS A 33 5.98 9.82 -6.45
C HIS A 33 5.83 9.18 -5.08
N ARG A 34 6.93 8.74 -4.46
CA ARG A 34 6.91 8.17 -3.10
C ARG A 34 6.42 9.19 -2.07
N LEU A 35 6.82 10.45 -2.21
CA LEU A 35 6.35 11.53 -1.36
C LEU A 35 4.84 11.77 -1.52
N ALA A 36 4.35 11.82 -2.76
CA ALA A 36 2.91 11.97 -3.04
C ALA A 36 2.09 10.81 -2.45
N ASP A 37 2.57 9.57 -2.61
CA ASP A 37 1.94 8.39 -2.01
C ASP A 37 1.95 8.46 -0.48
N PHE A 38 3.06 8.91 0.12
CA PHE A 38 3.20 9.06 1.56
C PHE A 38 2.21 10.09 2.12
N LEU A 39 2.13 11.27 1.50
CA LEU A 39 1.19 12.32 1.90
C LEU A 39 -0.27 11.87 1.69
N SER A 40 -0.56 11.17 0.61
CA SER A 40 -1.91 10.64 0.33
C SER A 40 -2.36 9.64 1.39
N ARG A 41 -1.44 8.82 1.92
CA ARG A 41 -1.73 7.83 2.98
C ARG A 41 -1.74 8.45 4.39
N SER A 42 -0.92 9.47 4.61
CA SER A 42 -0.63 9.99 5.96
C SER A 42 -1.29 11.33 6.27
N GLY A 43 -1.95 11.96 5.29
CA GLY A 43 -2.52 13.31 5.45
C GLY A 43 -3.50 13.48 6.61
N GLY A 44 -4.12 12.40 7.09
CA GLY A 44 -5.01 12.42 8.26
C GLY A 44 -4.29 12.34 9.62
N MET A 45 -3.01 11.96 9.67
CA MET A 45 -2.28 11.74 10.93
C MET A 45 -1.81 13.05 11.60
N GLY A 46 -1.68 14.14 10.83
CA GLY A 46 -1.29 15.46 11.36
C GLY A 46 -2.47 16.28 11.92
N ASN A 47 -3.69 15.75 11.89
CA ASN A 47 -4.86 16.43 12.43
C ASN A 47 -4.87 16.35 13.96
N SER A 48 -5.22 17.44 14.65
CA SER A 48 -5.30 17.48 16.12
C SER A 48 -6.32 16.50 16.72
N ASN A 49 -7.26 16.02 15.91
CA ASN A 49 -8.28 15.04 16.29
C ASN A 49 -7.96 13.62 15.79
N PHE A 50 -6.72 13.34 15.38
CA PHE A 50 -6.32 12.02 14.92
C PHE A 50 -6.45 10.99 16.06
N VAL A 51 -7.25 9.94 15.86
CA VAL A 51 -7.38 8.81 16.78
C VAL A 51 -6.55 7.65 16.23
N PRO A 52 -5.42 7.28 16.85
CA PRO A 52 -4.60 6.18 16.39
C PRO A 52 -5.37 4.85 16.44
N THR A 53 -5.12 3.99 15.45
CA THR A 53 -5.64 2.62 15.49
C THR A 53 -5.10 1.90 16.71
N ASN A 54 -5.98 1.32 17.52
CA ASN A 54 -5.58 0.54 18.68
C ASN A 54 -4.82 -0.72 18.20
N VAL A 55 -3.56 -0.84 18.58
CA VAL A 55 -2.69 -1.99 18.28
C VAL A 55 -2.23 -2.72 19.54
N GLY A 56 -2.88 -2.46 20.68
CA GLY A 56 -2.53 -3.07 21.97
C GLY A 56 -2.77 -4.59 22.00
N ALA A 57 -2.27 -5.24 23.05
CA ALA A 57 -2.30 -6.70 23.21
C ALA A 57 -3.70 -7.35 23.16
N LYS A 58 -4.77 -6.55 23.29
CA LYS A 58 -6.17 -6.98 23.20
C LYS A 58 -6.87 -6.51 21.91
N ALA A 59 -6.24 -5.65 21.12
CA ALA A 59 -6.84 -5.10 19.90
C ALA A 59 -6.88 -6.13 18.77
N PHE A 60 -5.79 -6.87 18.59
CA PHE A 60 -5.74 -8.01 17.68
C PHE A 60 -6.09 -9.30 18.42
N GLY A 61 -7.31 -9.35 18.98
CA GLY A 61 -7.81 -10.58 19.59
C GLY A 61 -7.98 -11.67 18.53
N ARG A 62 -7.34 -12.83 18.72
CA ARG A 62 -7.81 -14.05 18.05
C ARG A 62 -9.22 -14.26 18.57
N ARG A 63 -10.25 -14.05 17.74
CA ARG A 63 -11.62 -14.48 18.05
C ARG A 63 -11.48 -15.94 18.44
N ARG A 64 -11.63 -16.28 19.74
CA ARG A 64 -11.72 -17.68 20.12
C ARG A 64 -12.91 -18.16 19.30
N ARG A 65 -12.66 -18.97 18.26
CA ARG A 65 -13.73 -19.77 17.68
C ARG A 65 -14.26 -20.50 18.90
N SER A 66 -15.48 -20.18 19.33
CA SER A 66 -16.17 -20.98 20.31
C SER A 66 -16.27 -22.36 19.64
N ILE A 67 -15.32 -23.24 19.97
CA ILE A 67 -15.55 -24.67 19.80
C ILE A 67 -16.62 -24.93 20.85
N GLN A 68 -17.86 -24.85 20.40
CA GLN A 68 -19.00 -25.39 21.10
C GLN A 68 -18.70 -26.89 21.20
N MET A 69 -18.23 -27.29 22.39
CA MET A 69 -18.30 -28.68 22.82
C MET A 69 -19.73 -28.97 23.23
#